data_AF-A0A397FE54-F1
#
_entry.id   AF-A0A397FE54-F1
#
_cell.length_a   1.000
_cell.length_b   1.000
_cell.length_c   1.000
_cell.angle_alpha   90.00
_cell.angle_beta   90.00
_cell.angle_gamma   90.00
#
_symmetry.space_group_name_H-M   'P 1'
#
loop_
_entity.id
_entity.type
_entity.pdbx_description
1 polymer ?
#
loop_
_entity_poly.entity_id
_entity_poly.type
_entity_poly.pdbx_seq_one_letter_code
_entity_poly.pdbx_strand_id
1 'polypeptide(L)' 'MSAAAFDALIAKTSSIAVPTLCTGYVYNQHEKNSIIWKKRYCVLQENSLYIFHYDNAEAATQGELKGKIP' A
#
# COMPACT_ATOMS: atom_id res chain seq x y z
N MET A 1 32.60 -12.73 -1.02
CA MET A 1 31.16 -13.00 -0.74
C MET A 1 30.51 -13.32 -2.07
N SER A 2 29.85 -14.47 -2.21
CA SER A 2 29.32 -14.94 -3.51
C SER A 2 28.03 -14.21 -3.89
N ALA A 3 27.76 -14.05 -5.19
CA ALA A 3 26.54 -13.43 -5.71
C ALA A 3 25.25 -14.07 -5.15
N ALA A 4 25.27 -15.39 -4.94
CA ALA A 4 24.16 -16.15 -4.38
C ALA A 4 23.73 -15.70 -2.96
N ALA A 5 24.66 -15.22 -2.13
CA ALA A 5 24.32 -14.72 -0.80
C ALA A 5 23.63 -13.35 -0.84
N PHE A 6 23.96 -12.54 -1.85
CA PHE A 6 23.33 -11.23 -2.07
C PHE A 6 21.93 -11.39 -2.68
N ASP A 7 21.77 -12.31 -3.64
CA ASP A 7 20.46 -12.63 -4.22
C ASP A 7 19.50 -13.23 -3.18
N ALA A 8 20.00 -14.09 -2.29
CA ALA A 8 19.21 -14.63 -1.18
C ALA A 8 18.82 -13.55 -0.16
N LEU A 9 19.69 -12.56 0.09
CA LEU A 9 19.35 -11.41 0.92
C LEU A 9 18.26 -10.55 0.27
N ILE A 10 18.36 -10.28 -1.03
CA ILE A 10 17.35 -9.53 -1.79
C ILE A 10 16.00 -10.24 -1.75
N ALA A 11 15.98 -11.55 -2.03
CA ALA A 11 14.78 -12.38 -1.97
C ALA A 11 14.17 -12.44 -0.55
N LYS A 12 15.00 -12.38 0.49
CA LYS A 12 14.56 -12.34 1.89
C LYS A 12 14.08 -10.96 2.32
N THR A 13 14.64 -9.88 1.77
CA THR A 13 14.16 -8.52 2.01
C THR A 13 12.92 -8.16 1.20
N SER A 14 12.76 -8.71 -0.01
CA SER A 14 11.55 -8.52 -0.82
C SER A 14 10.34 -9.28 -0.27
N SER A 15 10.58 -10.29 0.58
CA SER A 15 9.57 -11.06 1.30
C SER A 15 9.27 -10.55 2.71
N ILE A 16 9.86 -9.42 3.15
CA ILE A 16 9.29 -8.60 4.24
C ILE A 16 8.15 -7.75 3.66
N ALA A 17 7.27 -8.37 2.87
CA ALA A 17 6.00 -7.78 2.52
C ALA A 17 5.14 -7.89 3.78
N VAL A 18 4.93 -6.76 4.45
CA VAL A 18 4.07 -6.70 5.63
C VAL A 18 2.71 -7.31 5.26
N PRO A 19 2.21 -8.31 6.00
CA PRO A 19 0.99 -9.02 5.63
C PRO A 19 -0.18 -8.04 5.44
N THR A 20 -0.88 -8.17 4.32
CA THR A 20 -2.07 -7.36 4.08
C THR A 20 -3.25 -7.95 4.84
N LEU A 21 -3.80 -7.20 5.80
CA LEU A 21 -4.96 -7.62 6.60
C LEU A 21 -6.27 -7.46 5.83
N CYS A 22 -6.43 -6.33 5.14
CA CYS A 22 -7.66 -5.98 4.46
C CYS A 22 -7.37 -5.12 3.23
N THR A 23 -8.13 -5.34 2.17
CA THR A 23 -8.13 -4.46 1.00
C THR A 23 -9.55 -4.21 0.52
N GLY A 24 -9.76 -3.05 -0.10
CA GLY A 24 -11.06 -2.74 -0.67
C GLY A 24 -11.16 -1.33 -1.21
N TYR A 25 -12.27 -1.05 -1.88
CA TYR A 25 -12.57 0.30 -2.36
C TYR A 25 -13.33 1.09 -1.31
N VAL A 26 -12.83 2.28 -0.99
CA VAL A 26 -13.45 3.22 -0.06
C VAL A 26 -13.57 4.57 -0.74
N TYR A 27 -14.62 5.32 -0.41
CA TYR A 27 -14.73 6.72 -0.81
C TYR A 27 -14.10 7.59 0.27
N ASN A 28 -13.00 8.25 -0.05
CA ASN A 28 -12.38 9.23 0.83
C ASN A 28 -12.86 10.63 0.47
N GLN A 29 -13.28 11.40 1.49
CA GLN A 29 -13.67 12.79 1.34
C GLN A 29 -12.43 13.66 1.11
N HIS A 30 -12.53 14.66 0.24
CA HIS A 30 -11.43 15.56 -0.02
C HIS A 30 -11.21 16.54 1.14
N GLU A 31 -9.98 16.63 1.68
CA GLU A 31 -9.65 17.46 2.86
C GLU A 31 -10.13 18.90 2.75
N LYS A 32 -10.04 19.50 1.55
CA LYS A 32 -10.39 20.90 1.30
C LYS A 32 -11.81 21.11 0.78
N ASN A 33 -12.53 20.05 0.40
CA ASN A 33 -13.85 20.17 -0.21
C ASN A 33 -14.74 19.01 0.24
N SER A 34 -15.66 19.30 1.16
CA SER A 34 -16.56 18.32 1.77
C SER A 34 -17.56 17.69 0.80
N ILE A 35 -17.76 18.27 -0.39
CA ILE A 35 -18.69 17.75 -1.41
C ILE A 35 -18.00 16.69 -2.28
N ILE A 36 -16.67 16.74 -2.41
CA ILE A 36 -15.94 15.86 -3.31
C ILE A 36 -15.53 14.58 -2.57
N TRP A 37 -16.01 13.45 -3.07
CA TRP A 37 -15.63 12.12 -2.63
C TRP A 37 -14.89 11.40 -3.75
N LYS A 38 -13.74 10.81 -3.44
CA LYS A 38 -12.94 10.06 -4.42
C LYS A 38 -12.90 8.58 -4.04
N LYS A 39 -13.25 7.72 -5.00
CA LYS A 39 -13.05 6.28 -4.87
C LYS A 39 -11.55 5.99 -4.88
N ARG A 40 -11.07 5.27 -3.86
CA ARG A 40 -9.68 4.85 -3.71
C ARG A 40 -9.60 3.39 -3.32
N TYR A 41 -8.57 2.71 -3.79
CA TYR A 41 -8.26 1.37 -3.34
C TYR A 41 -7.39 1.45 -2.08
N CYS A 42 -7.92 1.02 -0.96
CA CYS A 42 -7.26 1.09 0.34
C CYS A 42 -6.67 -0.27 0.71
N VAL A 43 -5.49 -0.25 1.31
CA VAL A 43 -4.73 -1.41 1.77
C VAL A 43 -4.35 -1.17 3.23
N LEU A 44 -4.80 -2.07 4.10
CA LEU A 44 -4.41 -2.11 5.50
C LEU A 44 -3.42 -3.26 5.69
N GLN A 45 -2.25 -2.93 6.21
CA GLN A 45 -1.18 -3.88 6.49
C GLN A 45 -1.08 -4.15 7.99
N GLU A 46 -0.65 -5.35 8.35
CA GLU A 46 -0.44 -5.76 9.73
C GLU A 46 0.63 -4.89 10.40
N ASN A 47 0.39 -4.46 11.64
CA ASN A 47 1.27 -3.51 12.35
C ASN A 47 1.48 -2.14 11.66
N SER A 48 0.69 -1.81 10.63
CA SER A 48 0.66 -0.45 10.09
C SER A 48 -0.30 0.42 10.89
N LEU A 49 0.18 1.61 11.28
CA LEU A 49 -0.65 2.65 11.89
C LEU A 49 -1.50 3.42 10.88
N TYR A 50 -1.27 3.19 9.57
CA TYR A 50 -1.89 3.95 8.51
C TYR A 50 -2.60 3.03 7.51
N ILE A 51 -3.71 3.52 6.95
CA ILE A 51 -4.34 2.93 5.77
C ILE A 51 -3.73 3.56 4.53
N PHE A 52 -3.07 2.75 3.70
CA PHE A 52 -2.50 3.21 2.45
C PHE A 52 -3.59 3.23 1.37
N HIS A 53 -3.60 4.26 0.52
CA HIS A 53 -4.58 4.33 -0.55
C HIS A 53 -3.97 4.62 -1.92
N TYR A 54 -4.58 4.03 -2.93
CA TYR A 54 -4.16 4.02 -4.34
C TYR A 54 -5.32 4.46 -5.22
N ASP A 55 -5.03 4.80 -6.48
CA ASP A 55 -6.08 5.14 -7.45
C ASP A 55 -6.93 3.92 -7.81
N ASN A 56 -6.31 2.75 -7.95
CA ASN A 56 -6.96 1.47 -8.24
C ASN A 56 -6.10 0.29 -7.71
N ALA A 57 -6.57 -0.95 -7.87
CA ALA A 57 -5.86 -2.15 -7.41
C ALA A 57 -4.55 -2.43 -8.17
N GLU A 58 -4.46 -2.07 -9.45
CA GLU A 58 -3.25 -2.24 -10.28
C GLU A 58 -2.14 -1.28 -9.84
N ALA A 59 -2.48 -0.05 -9.51
CA ALA A 59 -1.59 0.92 -8.91
C ALA A 59 -1.04 0.43 -7.56
N ALA A 60 -1.83 -0.34 -6.80
CA ALA A 60 -1.37 -0.94 -5.56
C ALA A 60 -0.33 -2.05 -5.78
N THR A 61 -0.50 -2.88 -6.81
CA THR A 61 0.48 -3.92 -7.16
C THR A 61 1.77 -3.33 -7.75
N GLN A 62 1.66 -2.17 -8.42
CA GLN A 62 2.81 -1.40 -8.94
C GLN A 62 3.48 -0.54 -7.87
N GLY A 63 2.86 -0.36 -6.69
CA GLY A 63 3.40 0.46 -5.60
C GLY A 63 3.21 1.97 -5.78
N GLU A 64 2.29 2.41 -6.65
CA GLU A 64 1.99 3.82 -6.92
C GLU A 64 1.13 4.45 -5.81
N LEU A 65 1.71 4.59 -4.62
CA LEU A 65 1.02 5.11 -3.45
C LEU A 65 0.53 6.55 -3.66
N LYS A 66 -0.76 6.79 -3.43
CA LYS A 66 -1.34 8.15 -3.53
C LYS A 66 -1.35 8.90 -2.21
N GLY A 67 -1.40 8.17 -1.10
CA GLY A 67 -1.42 8.77 0.22
C GLY A 67 -1.75 7.77 1.30
N LYS A 68 -1.89 8.29 2.52
CA LYS A 68 -2.13 7.51 3.73
C LYS A 68 -3.15 8.22 4.60
N ILE A 69 -4.04 7.45 5.21
CA ILE A 69 -5.01 7.91 6.21
C ILE A 69 -4.47 7.48 7.58
N PRO A 70 -4.27 8.42 8.53
CA PRO A 70 -3.89 8.11 9.90
C PRO A 70 -5.02 7.44 10.70
#